data_AF-A0A1H2LTJ7-F1
#
_entry.id   AF-A0A1H2LTJ7-F1
#
_cell.length_a   1.000
_cell.length_b   1.000
_cell.length_c   1.000
_cell.angle_alpha   90.00
_cell.angle_beta   90.00
_cell.angle_gamma   90.00
#
_symmetry.space_group_name_H-M   'P 1'
#
loop_
_entity.id
_entity.type
_entity.pdbx_description
1 polymer ?
#
loop_
_entity_poly.entity_id
_entity_poly.type
_entity_poly.pdbx_seq_one_letter_code
_entity_poly.pdbx_strand_id
1 'polypeptide(L)'
;MFRPKLLFTSLAALALGACSPQDPQAVTSAAIAKQVILPTYSRWVEADRQLAVSALAYCQGKETLETARADFLHAQKAWAELQPLLIGPLAEGNRPWQVQFWPDKKNLVGRQVEQLVTAQPQIDAAALAKASVVVQGLSAYEYILYDAKPALADEAQKARYCPLLIAIGEHQKLLAEEILANWNSTDGMLAQMSKFPNQRYADSHEAIAELLRVQVTALDTLKKKLGTPMGRQTKGIPQPFQADAWRSQSSLRSLHASLAAAQTVWVGVDNKGLRGLLPADQKTLADKIDAAYANSLKLLTSNQRSLDELLADEAGRQQLDEIYASLNVVHRLHEGELAKALGIQLGFNANDGD
;
A
#
# COMPACT_ATOMS: atom_id res chain seq x y z
N MET A 1 42.53 67.24 -44.02
CA MET A 1 41.38 66.31 -44.05
C MET A 1 41.78 65.03 -43.32
N PHE A 2 41.42 64.89 -42.06
CA PHE A 2 41.59 63.65 -41.27
C PHE A 2 40.20 63.07 -41.03
N ARG A 3 39.99 61.80 -41.38
CA ARG A 3 38.81 61.01 -40.99
C ARG A 3 39.28 59.81 -40.17
N PRO A 4 38.90 59.66 -38.89
CA PRO A 4 39.13 58.43 -38.16
C PRO A 4 38.00 57.43 -38.46
N LYS A 5 38.37 56.19 -38.80
CA LYS A 5 37.43 55.06 -38.86
C LYS A 5 37.25 54.50 -37.46
N LEU A 6 36.05 54.60 -36.92
CA LEU A 6 35.61 53.90 -35.71
C LEU A 6 35.43 52.41 -36.04
N LEU A 7 36.28 51.56 -35.47
CA LEU A 7 36.10 50.11 -35.39
C LEU A 7 35.16 49.83 -34.22
N PHE A 8 33.89 49.52 -34.51
CA PHE A 8 32.98 48.90 -33.55
C PHE A 8 33.27 47.40 -33.52
N THR A 9 33.96 46.94 -32.48
CA THR A 9 34.05 45.52 -32.11
C THR A 9 32.79 45.13 -31.36
N SER A 10 31.85 44.48 -32.04
CA SER A 10 30.70 43.84 -31.41
C SER A 10 31.14 42.56 -30.69
N LEU A 11 31.16 42.59 -29.35
CA LEU A 11 31.23 41.38 -28.52
C LEU A 11 29.86 40.69 -28.55
N ALA A 12 29.74 39.61 -29.32
CA ALA A 12 28.61 38.69 -29.21
C ALA A 12 28.89 37.73 -28.03
N ALA A 13 28.29 38.01 -26.87
CA ALA A 13 28.24 37.07 -25.76
C ALA A 13 27.23 35.96 -26.11
N LEU A 14 27.74 34.85 -26.63
CA LEU A 14 26.99 33.59 -26.76
C LEU A 14 26.72 33.04 -25.36
N ALA A 15 25.52 33.31 -24.83
CA ALA A 15 24.98 32.58 -23.69
C ALA A 15 24.69 31.13 -24.12
N LEU A 16 25.69 30.26 -23.97
CA LEU A 16 25.50 28.82 -24.00
C LEU A 16 24.72 28.41 -22.75
N GLY A 17 23.39 28.50 -22.83
CA GLY A 17 22.51 27.78 -21.92
C GLY A 17 22.67 26.29 -22.17
N ALA A 18 23.67 25.67 -21.55
CA ALA A 18 23.80 24.23 -21.54
C ALA A 18 22.55 23.65 -20.86
N CYS A 19 21.70 22.96 -21.62
CA CYS A 19 20.76 22.01 -21.05
C CYS A 19 21.60 20.94 -20.34
N SER A 20 21.84 21.12 -19.04
CA SER A 20 22.38 20.04 -18.21
C SER A 20 21.42 18.85 -18.32
N PRO A 21 21.94 17.61 -18.45
CA PRO A 21 21.09 16.43 -18.43
C PRO A 21 20.22 16.48 -17.18
N GLN A 22 18.91 16.30 -17.35
CA GLN A 22 17.99 16.26 -16.22
C GLN A 22 18.38 15.08 -15.32
N ASP A 23 18.51 15.33 -14.02
CA ASP A 23 18.88 14.30 -13.05
C ASP A 23 17.91 13.10 -13.15
N PRO A 24 18.40 11.89 -13.49
CA PRO A 24 17.56 10.70 -13.64
C PRO A 24 16.76 10.34 -12.39
N GLN A 25 17.31 10.61 -11.20
CA GLN A 25 16.62 10.34 -9.92
C GLN A 25 15.45 11.30 -9.73
N ALA A 26 15.63 12.60 -9.99
CA ALA A 26 14.54 13.56 -9.96
C ALA A 26 13.43 13.22 -10.98
N VAL A 27 13.80 12.82 -12.21
CA VAL A 27 12.83 12.40 -13.24
C VAL A 27 12.04 11.17 -12.78
N THR A 28 12.73 10.17 -12.24
CA THR A 28 12.10 8.91 -11.78
C THR A 28 11.20 9.15 -10.58
N SER A 29 11.67 9.91 -9.59
CA SER A 29 10.86 10.27 -8.41
C SER A 29 9.58 11.01 -8.80
N ALA A 30 9.68 12.03 -9.66
CA ALA A 30 8.52 12.76 -10.15
C ALA A 30 7.55 11.88 -10.96
N ALA A 31 8.09 10.99 -11.80
CA ALA A 31 7.29 10.07 -12.61
C ALA A 31 6.54 9.07 -11.72
N ILE A 32 7.21 8.42 -10.77
CA ILE A 32 6.58 7.49 -9.83
C ILE A 32 5.52 8.21 -8.98
N ALA A 33 5.83 9.37 -8.42
CA ALA A 33 4.88 10.14 -7.63
C ALA A 33 3.61 10.49 -8.43
N LYS A 34 3.78 11.00 -9.66
CA LYS A 34 2.68 11.48 -10.50
C LYS A 34 1.89 10.37 -11.20
N GLN A 35 2.56 9.32 -11.65
CA GLN A 35 1.99 8.31 -12.56
C GLN A 35 1.69 6.97 -11.87
N VAL A 36 2.28 6.71 -10.70
CA VAL A 36 2.08 5.46 -9.95
C VAL A 36 1.40 5.73 -8.61
N ILE A 37 2.00 6.55 -7.76
CA ILE A 37 1.53 6.73 -6.38
C ILE A 37 0.21 7.51 -6.35
N LEU A 38 0.20 8.74 -6.89
CA LEU A 38 -0.98 9.60 -6.85
C LEU A 38 -2.24 8.94 -7.47
N PRO A 39 -2.18 8.30 -8.65
CA PRO A 39 -3.35 7.60 -9.20
C PRO A 39 -3.83 6.43 -8.34
N THR A 40 -2.92 5.78 -7.59
CA THR A 40 -3.29 4.69 -6.67
C THR A 40 -4.01 5.22 -5.44
N TYR A 41 -3.58 6.36 -4.89
CA TYR A 41 -4.33 7.07 -3.86
C TYR A 41 -5.72 7.50 -4.36
N SER A 42 -5.83 8.00 -5.59
CA SER A 42 -7.13 8.34 -6.17
C SER A 42 -8.06 7.12 -6.30
N ARG A 43 -7.56 5.96 -6.74
CA ARG A 43 -8.36 4.72 -6.77
C ARG A 43 -8.82 4.28 -5.38
N TRP A 44 -7.97 4.45 -4.36
CA TRP A 44 -8.34 4.16 -2.98
C TRP A 44 -9.45 5.09 -2.46
N VAL A 45 -9.37 6.40 -2.73
CA VAL A 45 -10.46 7.34 -2.41
C VAL A 45 -11.79 6.92 -3.05
N GLU A 46 -11.79 6.55 -4.33
CA GLU A 46 -13.03 6.11 -4.97
C GLU A 46 -13.57 4.80 -4.39
N ALA A 47 -12.68 3.86 -4.03
CA ALA A 47 -13.09 2.62 -3.39
C ALA A 47 -13.73 2.88 -2.01
N ASP A 48 -13.20 3.81 -1.22
CA ASP A 48 -13.74 4.15 0.10
C ASP A 48 -15.02 5.00 0.01
N ARG A 49 -15.17 5.83 -1.03
CA ARG A 49 -16.46 6.48 -1.34
C ARG A 49 -17.53 5.45 -1.65
N GLN A 50 -17.22 4.48 -2.50
CA GLN A 50 -18.14 3.40 -2.82
C GLN A 50 -18.45 2.55 -1.57
N LEU A 51 -17.46 2.27 -0.73
CA LEU A 51 -17.64 1.56 0.54
C LEU A 51 -18.64 2.28 1.48
N ALA A 52 -18.54 3.61 1.59
CA ALA A 52 -19.46 4.43 2.39
C ALA A 52 -20.89 4.40 1.83
N VAL A 53 -21.04 4.55 0.51
CA VAL A 53 -22.34 4.47 -0.17
C VAL A 53 -22.97 3.09 0.01
N SER A 54 -22.19 2.03 -0.18
CA SER A 54 -22.66 0.65 -0.05
C SER A 54 -23.07 0.32 1.38
N ALA A 55 -22.29 0.74 2.40
CA ALA A 55 -22.66 0.58 3.80
C ALA A 55 -24.05 1.16 4.09
N LEU A 56 -24.30 2.37 3.61
CA LEU A 56 -25.58 3.06 3.78
C LEU A 56 -26.71 2.34 3.03
N ALA A 57 -26.48 1.96 1.77
CA ALA A 57 -27.48 1.28 0.94
C ALA A 57 -27.87 -0.08 1.53
N TYR A 58 -26.90 -0.88 1.95
CA TYR A 58 -27.12 -2.17 2.60
C TYR A 58 -27.93 -2.03 3.90
N CYS A 59 -27.56 -1.06 4.74
CA CYS A 59 -28.24 -0.80 6.00
C CYS A 59 -29.65 -0.22 5.84
N GLN A 60 -29.95 0.41 4.71
CA GLN A 60 -31.31 0.85 4.34
C GLN A 60 -32.12 -0.25 3.62
N GLY A 61 -31.55 -1.43 3.41
CA GLY A 61 -32.19 -2.52 2.66
C GLY A 61 -32.30 -2.27 1.16
N LYS A 62 -31.53 -1.32 0.62
CA LYS A 62 -31.47 -0.98 -0.81
C LYS A 62 -30.44 -1.82 -1.57
N GLU A 63 -29.61 -2.57 -0.87
CA GLU A 63 -28.54 -3.38 -1.41
C GLU A 63 -28.44 -4.72 -0.68
N THR A 64 -27.93 -5.75 -1.36
CA THR A 64 -27.76 -7.10 -0.83
C THR A 64 -26.48 -7.22 0.01
N LEU A 65 -26.40 -8.24 0.87
CA LEU A 65 -25.17 -8.51 1.62
C LEU A 65 -24.02 -8.90 0.67
N GLU A 66 -24.34 -9.59 -0.43
CA GLU A 66 -23.39 -10.01 -1.46
C GLU A 66 -22.75 -8.80 -2.15
N THR A 67 -23.54 -7.78 -2.50
CA THR A 67 -23.00 -6.56 -3.10
C THR A 67 -22.16 -5.77 -2.11
N ALA A 68 -22.62 -5.62 -0.85
CA ALA A 68 -21.83 -4.95 0.19
C ALA A 68 -20.49 -5.66 0.47
N ARG A 69 -20.49 -6.99 0.43
CA ARG A 69 -19.29 -7.82 0.53
C ARG A 69 -18.35 -7.63 -0.67
N ALA A 70 -18.88 -7.47 -1.88
CA ALA A 70 -18.08 -7.21 -3.08
C ALA A 70 -17.42 -5.82 -3.03
N ASP A 71 -18.14 -4.79 -2.63
CA ASP A 71 -17.62 -3.43 -2.48
C ASP A 71 -16.56 -3.35 -1.36
N PHE A 72 -16.77 -4.07 -0.26
CA PHE A 72 -15.73 -4.26 0.76
C PHE A 72 -14.46 -4.90 0.19
N LEU A 73 -14.58 -5.98 -0.59
CA LEU A 73 -13.42 -6.63 -1.20
C LEU A 73 -12.70 -5.71 -2.19
N HIS A 74 -13.43 -4.81 -2.86
CA HIS A 74 -12.83 -3.78 -3.71
C HIS A 74 -12.01 -2.77 -2.90
N ALA A 75 -12.55 -2.24 -1.79
CA ALA A 75 -11.82 -1.36 -0.87
C ALA A 75 -10.60 -2.04 -0.24
N GLN A 76 -10.75 -3.29 0.20
CA GLN A 76 -9.67 -4.11 0.74
C GLN A 76 -8.53 -4.31 -0.28
N LYS A 77 -8.88 -4.52 -1.55
CA LYS A 77 -7.88 -4.61 -2.64
C LYS A 77 -7.19 -3.27 -2.87
N ALA A 78 -7.93 -2.16 -2.89
CA ALA A 78 -7.35 -0.82 -3.09
C ALA A 78 -6.37 -0.46 -1.96
N TRP A 79 -6.70 -0.80 -0.71
CA TRP A 79 -5.78 -0.68 0.43
C TRP A 79 -4.54 -1.56 0.27
N ALA A 80 -4.69 -2.81 -0.16
CA ALA A 80 -3.55 -3.69 -0.42
C ALA A 80 -2.59 -3.12 -1.49
N GLU A 81 -3.12 -2.49 -2.55
CA GLU A 81 -2.31 -1.82 -3.57
C GLU A 81 -1.54 -0.61 -3.03
N LEU A 82 -2.03 0.06 -1.98
CA LEU A 82 -1.36 1.21 -1.37
C LEU A 82 -0.22 0.83 -0.43
N GLN A 83 -0.24 -0.35 0.19
CA GLN A 83 0.77 -0.77 1.15
C GLN A 83 2.23 -0.63 0.68
N PRO A 84 2.61 -1.00 -0.56
CA PRO A 84 3.97 -0.74 -1.07
C PRO A 84 4.25 0.71 -1.44
N LEU A 85 3.24 1.59 -1.38
CA LEU A 85 3.30 3.00 -1.79
C LEU A 85 3.07 3.95 -0.60
N LEU A 86 3.20 3.46 0.64
CA LEU A 86 3.01 4.22 1.87
C LEU A 86 4.16 5.23 2.10
N ILE A 87 4.18 6.27 1.28
CA ILE A 87 5.01 7.47 1.42
C ILE A 87 4.12 8.62 1.86
N GLY A 88 4.67 9.49 2.71
CA GLY A 88 3.99 10.70 3.15
C GLY A 88 2.94 10.44 4.23
N PRO A 89 1.88 11.29 4.30
CA PRO A 89 1.00 11.38 5.47
C PRO A 89 0.34 10.07 5.92
N LEU A 90 0.03 9.15 4.99
CA LEU A 90 -0.64 7.89 5.32
C LEU A 90 0.28 6.91 6.07
N ALA A 91 1.59 7.05 5.93
CA ALA A 91 2.58 6.21 6.60
C ALA A 91 2.88 6.64 8.05
N GLU A 92 2.36 7.80 8.46
CA GLU A 92 2.73 8.45 9.71
C GLU A 92 1.79 8.08 10.87
N GLY A 93 2.36 7.92 12.06
CA GLY A 93 1.62 7.63 13.27
C GLY A 93 0.84 6.30 13.18
N ASN A 94 -0.43 6.34 13.57
CA ASN A 94 -1.32 5.18 13.56
C ASN A 94 -2.26 5.12 12.34
N ARG A 95 -2.08 6.00 11.35
CA ARG A 95 -2.97 6.08 10.17
C ARG A 95 -3.09 4.76 9.39
N PRO A 96 -2.02 3.96 9.17
CA PRO A 96 -2.18 2.64 8.56
C PRO A 96 -3.10 1.72 9.35
N TRP A 97 -3.07 1.80 10.68
CA TRP A 97 -3.98 1.04 11.54
C TRP A 97 -5.41 1.57 11.50
N GLN A 98 -5.62 2.88 11.28
CA GLN A 98 -6.96 3.45 11.09
C GLN A 98 -7.61 2.88 9.83
N VAL A 99 -6.82 2.58 8.80
CA VAL A 99 -7.30 1.87 7.60
C VAL A 99 -7.51 0.39 7.88
N GLN A 100 -6.48 -0.28 8.41
CA GLN A 100 -6.56 -1.71 8.72
C GLN A 100 -5.71 -2.06 9.95
N PHE A 101 -6.38 -2.53 11.00
CA PHE A 101 -5.70 -3.04 12.17
C PHE A 101 -5.22 -4.49 11.92
N TRP A 102 -3.91 -4.64 11.74
CA TRP A 102 -3.20 -5.92 11.67
C TRP A 102 -1.75 -5.71 12.14
N PRO A 103 -1.10 -6.69 12.84
CA PRO A 103 -1.60 -8.01 13.26
C PRO A 103 -2.60 -7.98 14.42
N ASP A 104 -3.63 -8.84 14.36
CA ASP A 104 -4.62 -8.99 15.44
C ASP A 104 -4.48 -10.31 16.22
N LYS A 105 -3.34 -10.49 16.90
CA LYS A 105 -2.99 -11.73 17.61
C LYS A 105 -4.01 -12.16 18.68
N LYS A 106 -4.81 -11.23 19.20
CA LYS A 106 -5.73 -11.47 20.32
C LYS A 106 -7.21 -11.27 19.93
N ASN A 107 -7.54 -11.29 18.63
CA ASN A 107 -8.89 -11.03 18.13
C ASN A 107 -9.53 -9.80 18.81
N LEU A 108 -8.76 -8.71 18.89
CA LEU A 108 -9.18 -7.44 19.46
C LEU A 108 -10.28 -6.81 18.63
N VAL A 109 -10.26 -6.99 17.30
CA VAL A 109 -11.28 -6.44 16.41
C VAL A 109 -12.66 -6.94 16.81
N GLY A 110 -12.87 -8.27 16.83
CA GLY A 110 -14.17 -8.83 17.20
C GLY A 110 -14.58 -8.45 18.61
N ARG A 111 -13.66 -8.47 19.58
CA ARG A 111 -13.98 -8.09 20.97
C ARG A 111 -14.39 -6.63 21.12
N GLN A 112 -13.68 -5.71 20.46
CA GLN A 112 -13.95 -4.29 20.59
C GLN A 112 -15.17 -3.84 19.77
N VAL A 113 -15.42 -4.46 18.61
CA VAL A 113 -16.67 -4.23 17.86
C VAL A 113 -17.87 -4.57 18.74
N GLU A 114 -17.86 -5.73 19.40
CA GLU A 114 -18.96 -6.18 20.26
C GLU A 114 -19.18 -5.28 21.48
N GLN A 115 -18.09 -4.81 22.09
CA GLN A 115 -18.15 -3.84 23.17
C GLN A 115 -18.75 -2.52 22.67
N LEU A 116 -18.32 -2.04 21.51
CA LEU A 116 -18.72 -0.76 20.96
C LEU A 116 -20.21 -0.74 20.57
N VAL A 117 -20.69 -1.73 19.81
CA VAL A 117 -22.11 -1.79 19.40
C VAL A 117 -23.06 -1.95 20.58
N THR A 118 -22.56 -2.40 21.73
CA THR A 118 -23.33 -2.52 22.98
C THR A 118 -23.30 -1.22 23.77
N ALA A 119 -22.12 -0.61 23.94
CA ALA A 119 -21.94 0.59 24.73
C ALA A 119 -22.44 1.86 24.01
N GLN A 120 -22.35 1.90 22.69
CA GLN A 120 -22.74 3.04 21.87
C GLN A 120 -23.50 2.57 20.61
N PRO A 121 -24.79 2.15 20.76
CA PRO A 121 -25.57 1.59 19.65
C PRO A 121 -25.81 2.54 18.48
N GLN A 122 -25.64 3.85 18.69
CA GLN A 122 -25.77 4.90 17.67
C GLN A 122 -24.46 5.67 17.61
N ILE A 123 -23.46 5.11 16.94
CA ILE A 123 -22.17 5.74 16.70
C ILE A 123 -22.13 6.37 15.31
N ASP A 124 -21.54 7.56 15.20
CA ASP A 124 -21.27 8.23 13.93
C ASP A 124 -19.75 8.27 13.65
N ALA A 125 -19.36 8.76 12.47
CA ALA A 125 -17.96 8.84 12.08
C ALA A 125 -17.10 9.72 13.01
N ALA A 126 -17.69 10.79 13.57
CA ALA A 126 -16.96 11.72 14.45
C ALA A 126 -16.69 11.10 15.83
N ALA A 127 -17.63 10.34 16.37
CA ALA A 127 -17.44 9.53 17.57
C ALA A 127 -16.47 8.37 17.31
N LEU A 128 -16.58 7.70 16.16
CA LEU A 128 -15.68 6.61 15.77
C LEU A 128 -14.23 7.08 15.63
N ALA A 129 -13.98 8.27 15.07
CA ALA A 129 -12.65 8.86 14.96
C ALA A 129 -11.93 9.06 16.31
N LYS A 130 -12.70 9.12 17.42
CA LYS A 130 -12.19 9.21 18.80
C LYS A 130 -12.10 7.85 19.50
N ALA A 131 -12.64 6.80 18.90
CA ALA A 131 -12.59 5.45 19.42
C ALA A 131 -11.20 4.82 19.21
N SER A 132 -11.06 3.55 19.61
CA SER A 132 -9.82 2.81 19.35
C SER A 132 -9.62 2.59 17.85
N VAL A 133 -8.37 2.69 17.40
CA VAL A 133 -7.99 2.41 16.00
C VAL A 133 -8.41 1.00 15.54
N VAL A 134 -8.54 0.07 16.48
CA VAL A 134 -8.96 -1.33 16.25
C VAL A 134 -10.34 -1.43 15.60
N VAL A 135 -11.23 -0.48 15.84
CA VAL A 135 -12.63 -0.51 15.37
C VAL A 135 -12.92 0.49 14.25
N GLN A 136 -11.93 1.25 13.81
CA GLN A 136 -12.11 2.37 12.86
C GLN A 136 -12.09 1.96 11.39
N GLY A 137 -11.53 0.78 11.08
CA GLY A 137 -11.13 0.45 9.72
C GLY A 137 -11.69 -0.84 9.13
N LEU A 138 -11.11 -1.24 8.01
CA LEU A 138 -11.50 -2.37 7.18
C LEU A 138 -11.55 -3.68 7.97
N SER A 139 -10.69 -3.89 8.97
CA SER A 139 -10.74 -5.10 9.81
C SER A 139 -12.08 -5.22 10.58
N ALA A 140 -12.59 -4.11 11.11
CA ALA A 140 -13.87 -4.08 11.83
C ALA A 140 -15.06 -4.17 10.85
N TYR A 141 -14.95 -3.51 9.69
CA TYR A 141 -15.91 -3.66 8.60
C TYR A 141 -16.02 -5.12 8.14
N GLU A 142 -14.88 -5.80 7.98
CA GLU A 142 -14.79 -7.22 7.64
C GLU A 142 -15.47 -8.10 8.69
N TYR A 143 -15.20 -7.85 9.97
CA TYR A 143 -15.84 -8.56 11.07
C TYR A 143 -17.37 -8.49 10.95
N ILE A 144 -17.92 -7.29 10.75
CA ILE A 144 -19.38 -7.12 10.65
C ILE A 144 -19.94 -7.92 9.47
N LEU A 145 -19.31 -7.87 8.30
CA LEU A 145 -19.84 -8.49 7.09
C LEU A 145 -19.62 -10.01 6.98
N TYR A 146 -18.54 -10.54 7.55
CA TYR A 146 -18.10 -11.92 7.28
C TYR A 146 -18.07 -12.83 8.50
N ASP A 147 -17.98 -12.28 9.72
CA ASP A 147 -17.98 -13.11 10.92
C ASP A 147 -19.38 -13.72 11.14
N ALA A 148 -19.44 -14.88 11.78
CA ALA A 148 -20.71 -15.56 12.04
C ALA A 148 -21.52 -14.85 13.14
N LYS A 149 -20.82 -14.22 14.09
CA LYS A 149 -21.46 -13.64 15.28
C LYS A 149 -22.39 -12.46 14.97
N PRO A 150 -22.09 -11.55 14.03
CA PRO A 150 -23.04 -10.52 13.61
C PRO A 150 -24.34 -11.04 13.01
N ALA A 151 -24.37 -12.26 12.45
CA ALA A 151 -25.58 -12.94 11.97
C ALA A 151 -26.55 -12.02 11.20
N LEU A 152 -26.04 -11.27 10.22
CA LEU A 152 -26.75 -10.17 9.54
C LEU A 152 -28.02 -10.57 8.74
N ALA A 153 -28.34 -11.86 8.67
CA ALA A 153 -29.63 -12.34 8.15
C ALA A 153 -30.79 -12.09 9.14
N ASP A 154 -30.51 -11.87 10.42
CA ASP A 154 -31.47 -11.41 11.41
C ASP A 154 -31.57 -9.89 11.40
N GLU A 155 -32.77 -9.34 11.24
CA GLU A 155 -33.01 -7.89 11.12
C GLU A 155 -32.63 -7.12 12.40
N ALA A 156 -32.80 -7.71 13.58
CA ALA A 156 -32.43 -7.07 14.84
C ALA A 156 -30.91 -6.99 14.99
N GLN A 157 -30.18 -8.05 14.60
CA GLN A 157 -28.72 -7.99 14.54
C GLN A 157 -28.25 -7.01 13.47
N LYS A 158 -28.82 -7.04 12.26
CA LYS A 158 -28.48 -6.08 11.20
C LYS A 158 -28.62 -4.63 11.69
N ALA A 159 -29.75 -4.30 12.32
CA ALA A 159 -29.97 -2.98 12.90
C ALA A 159 -28.95 -2.61 13.98
N ARG A 160 -28.46 -3.59 14.76
CA ARG A 160 -27.45 -3.39 15.81
C ARG A 160 -26.07 -3.01 15.25
N TYR A 161 -25.62 -3.63 14.16
CA TYR A 161 -24.28 -3.36 13.59
C TYR A 161 -24.26 -2.23 12.57
N CYS A 162 -25.39 -1.92 11.94
CA CYS A 162 -25.47 -0.95 10.86
C CYS A 162 -24.93 0.46 11.18
N PRO A 163 -25.20 1.06 12.36
CA PRO A 163 -24.63 2.35 12.72
C PRO A 163 -23.09 2.35 12.68
N LEU A 164 -22.46 1.29 13.21
CA LEU A 164 -21.01 1.15 13.17
C LEU A 164 -20.49 0.91 11.74
N LEU A 165 -21.17 0.07 10.94
CA LEU A 165 -20.79 -0.19 9.55
C LEU A 165 -20.79 1.10 8.71
N ILE A 166 -21.83 1.92 8.86
CA ILE A 166 -21.95 3.23 8.19
C ILE A 166 -20.85 4.18 8.70
N ALA A 167 -20.64 4.25 10.02
CA ALA A 167 -19.62 5.11 10.61
C ALA A 167 -18.20 4.76 10.12
N ILE A 168 -17.87 3.46 9.99
CA ILE A 168 -16.58 3.02 9.45
C ILE A 168 -16.44 3.43 7.98
N GLY A 169 -17.46 3.17 7.14
CA GLY A 169 -17.43 3.56 5.73
C GLY A 169 -17.20 5.06 5.55
N GLU A 170 -17.93 5.89 6.31
CA GLU A 170 -17.76 7.34 6.28
C GLU A 170 -16.38 7.78 6.82
N HIS A 171 -15.87 7.15 7.88
CA HIS A 171 -14.55 7.45 8.40
C HIS A 171 -13.43 7.14 7.39
N GLN A 172 -13.48 5.98 6.71
CA GLN A 172 -12.52 5.62 5.67
C GLN A 172 -12.55 6.61 4.51
N LYS A 173 -13.76 6.96 4.02
CA LYS A 173 -13.93 7.98 2.98
C LYS A 173 -13.27 9.31 3.36
N LEU A 174 -13.56 9.83 4.56
CA LEU A 174 -13.01 11.09 5.04
C LEU A 174 -11.48 11.05 5.18
N LEU A 175 -10.95 9.97 5.74
CA LEU A 175 -9.50 9.75 5.86
C LEU A 175 -8.86 9.72 4.47
N ALA A 176 -9.44 8.99 3.51
CA ALA A 176 -8.90 8.87 2.17
C ALA A 176 -8.89 10.22 1.42
N GLU A 177 -9.98 10.97 1.52
CA GLU A 177 -10.09 12.32 0.94
C GLU A 177 -9.09 13.30 1.56
N GLU A 178 -8.91 13.29 2.89
CA GLU A 178 -7.91 14.11 3.59
C GLU A 178 -6.49 13.81 3.07
N ILE A 179 -6.14 12.54 2.99
CA ILE A 179 -4.81 12.09 2.56
C ILE A 179 -4.54 12.48 1.10
N LEU A 180 -5.51 12.26 0.20
CA LEU A 180 -5.38 12.67 -1.20
C LEU A 180 -5.28 14.20 -1.35
N ALA A 181 -6.03 14.96 -0.57
CA ALA A 181 -5.93 16.43 -0.55
C ALA A 181 -4.53 16.88 -0.09
N ASN A 182 -3.98 16.27 0.96
CA ASN A 182 -2.64 16.55 1.45
C ASN A 182 -1.57 16.23 0.38
N TRP A 183 -1.72 15.14 -0.36
CA TRP A 183 -0.85 14.78 -1.49
C TRP A 183 -0.82 15.86 -2.58
N ASN A 184 -1.97 16.47 -2.88
CA ASN A 184 -2.15 17.46 -3.95
C ASN A 184 -1.96 18.92 -3.52
N SER A 185 -1.76 19.18 -2.22
CA SER A 185 -1.51 20.54 -1.72
C SER A 185 -0.25 21.15 -2.37
N THR A 186 -0.13 22.48 -2.36
CA THR A 186 0.97 23.21 -3.02
C THR A 186 2.36 22.68 -2.64
N ASP A 187 2.55 22.36 -1.37
CA ASP A 187 3.79 21.80 -0.81
C ASP A 187 3.61 20.34 -0.37
N GLY A 188 2.60 19.66 -0.93
CA GLY A 188 2.24 18.28 -0.63
C GLY A 188 3.22 17.26 -1.19
N MET A 189 2.94 15.98 -0.94
CA MET A 189 3.86 14.89 -1.26
C MET A 189 4.19 14.81 -2.77
N LEU A 190 3.25 15.15 -3.66
CA LEU A 190 3.55 15.22 -5.09
C LEU A 190 4.63 16.28 -5.39
N ALA A 191 4.53 17.46 -4.80
CA ALA A 191 5.51 18.54 -4.98
C ALA A 191 6.85 18.16 -4.36
N GLN A 192 6.85 17.61 -3.14
CA GLN A 192 8.05 17.18 -2.43
C GLN A 192 8.80 16.07 -3.17
N MET A 193 8.12 15.14 -3.86
CA MET A 193 8.79 14.11 -4.66
C MET A 193 9.18 14.57 -6.07
N SER A 194 8.78 15.78 -6.49
CA SER A 194 9.00 16.25 -7.87
C SER A 194 9.91 17.48 -7.97
N LYS A 195 10.11 18.22 -6.88
CA LYS A 195 10.88 19.47 -6.85
C LYS A 195 11.86 19.44 -5.68
N PHE A 196 13.14 19.62 -5.99
CA PHE A 196 14.24 19.57 -5.03
C PHE A 196 15.09 20.84 -5.12
N PRO A 197 15.72 21.29 -4.01
CA PRO A 197 15.51 20.83 -2.63
C PRO A 197 14.12 21.25 -2.10
N ASN A 198 13.67 20.61 -1.02
CA ASN A 198 12.49 21.02 -0.27
C ASN A 198 12.67 20.68 1.23
N GLN A 199 11.63 20.90 2.05
CA GLN A 199 11.72 20.66 3.50
C GLN A 199 11.89 19.18 3.89
N ARG A 200 11.45 18.24 3.05
CA ARG A 200 11.52 16.79 3.32
C ARG A 200 12.77 16.16 2.70
N TYR A 201 13.17 16.62 1.52
CA TYR A 201 14.31 16.06 0.78
C TYR A 201 15.28 17.16 0.36
N ALA A 202 16.54 17.03 0.77
CA ALA A 202 17.62 17.90 0.34
C ALA A 202 17.94 17.71 -1.15
N ASP A 203 17.77 16.50 -1.68
CA ASP A 203 17.92 16.19 -3.10
C ASP A 203 17.01 15.01 -3.52
N SER A 204 17.06 14.67 -4.81
CA SER A 204 16.29 13.56 -5.38
C SER A 204 16.77 12.19 -4.91
N HIS A 205 18.03 12.06 -4.49
CA HIS A 205 18.59 10.80 -4.02
C HIS A 205 17.95 10.38 -2.70
N GLU A 206 17.71 11.34 -1.80
CA GLU A 206 16.95 11.10 -0.57
C GLU A 206 15.53 10.60 -0.85
N ALA A 207 14.84 11.15 -1.86
CA ALA A 207 13.50 10.70 -2.25
C ALA A 207 13.49 9.28 -2.83
N ILE A 208 14.47 8.92 -3.67
CA ILE A 208 14.63 7.54 -4.17
C ILE A 208 14.99 6.59 -3.02
N ALA A 209 15.82 7.03 -2.06
CA ALA A 209 16.17 6.23 -0.89
C ALA A 209 14.96 5.97 0.02
N GLU A 210 14.09 6.96 0.26
CA GLU A 210 12.82 6.75 0.98
C GLU A 210 11.91 5.78 0.23
N LEU A 211 11.74 5.96 -1.09
CA LEU A 211 10.94 5.06 -1.91
C LEU A 211 11.43 3.61 -1.87
N LEU A 212 12.74 3.39 -1.98
CA LEU A 212 13.31 2.04 -1.89
C LEU A 212 13.10 1.44 -0.49
N ARG A 213 13.24 2.23 0.58
CA ARG A 213 12.99 1.78 1.95
C ARG A 213 11.54 1.36 2.17
N VAL A 214 10.58 2.13 1.63
CA VAL A 214 9.15 1.76 1.66
C VAL A 214 8.91 0.45 0.91
N GLN A 215 9.48 0.30 -0.29
CA GLN A 215 9.37 -0.95 -1.07
C GLN A 215 9.93 -2.17 -0.32
N VAL A 216 11.12 -2.05 0.28
CA VAL A 216 11.75 -3.14 1.06
C VAL A 216 10.88 -3.49 2.27
N THR A 217 10.43 -2.49 3.02
CA THR A 217 9.54 -2.67 4.18
C THR A 217 8.23 -3.37 3.80
N ALA A 218 7.64 -2.98 2.66
CA ALA A 218 6.40 -3.59 2.18
C ALA A 218 6.61 -5.04 1.73
N LEU A 219 7.69 -5.35 1.01
CA LEU A 219 8.01 -6.71 0.59
C LEU A 219 8.28 -7.62 1.79
N ASP A 220 8.97 -7.13 2.83
CA ASP A 220 9.12 -7.85 4.08
C ASP A 220 7.76 -8.07 4.78
N THR A 221 6.91 -7.04 4.81
CA THR A 221 5.56 -7.12 5.38
C THR A 221 4.71 -8.17 4.66
N LEU A 222 4.80 -8.31 3.33
CA LEU A 222 4.13 -9.38 2.59
C LEU A 222 4.57 -10.77 3.07
N LYS A 223 5.88 -10.96 3.28
CA LYS A 223 6.38 -12.21 3.86
C LYS A 223 5.86 -12.41 5.26
N LYS A 224 5.79 -11.37 6.11
CA LYS A 224 5.23 -11.48 7.47
C LYS A 224 3.74 -11.85 7.42
N LYS A 225 2.95 -11.23 6.54
CA LYS A 225 1.52 -11.52 6.34
C LYS A 225 1.25 -12.95 5.90
N LEU A 226 2.13 -13.54 5.08
CA LEU A 226 2.05 -14.95 4.68
C LEU A 226 2.64 -15.90 5.73
N GLY A 227 3.81 -15.57 6.26
CA GLY A 227 4.57 -16.42 7.18
C GLY A 227 3.93 -16.57 8.55
N THR A 228 3.21 -15.54 9.03
CA THR A 228 2.50 -15.60 10.32
C THR A 228 1.47 -16.72 10.35
N PRO A 229 0.49 -16.80 9.44
CA PRO A 229 -0.49 -17.89 9.42
C PRO A 229 0.11 -19.26 9.04
N MET A 230 1.24 -19.31 8.33
CA MET A 230 2.02 -20.55 8.11
C MET A 230 2.73 -21.05 9.38
N GLY A 231 2.79 -20.24 10.43
CA GLY A 231 3.45 -20.60 11.68
C GLY A 231 4.97 -20.43 11.68
N ARG A 232 5.52 -19.54 10.84
CA ARG A 232 6.96 -19.22 10.81
C ARG A 232 7.49 -18.73 12.17
N GLN A 233 6.63 -18.09 12.97
CA GLN A 233 6.94 -17.61 14.33
C GLN A 233 6.49 -18.57 15.44
N THR A 234 5.83 -19.67 15.10
CA THR A 234 5.23 -20.62 16.05
C THR A 234 5.71 -22.05 15.80
N LYS A 235 6.98 -22.20 15.39
CA LYS A 235 7.63 -23.51 15.14
C LYS A 235 6.85 -24.40 14.17
N GLY A 236 6.25 -23.79 13.15
CA GLY A 236 5.46 -24.49 12.12
C GLY A 236 4.02 -24.81 12.52
N ILE A 237 3.54 -24.39 13.69
CA ILE A 237 2.13 -24.54 14.08
C ILE A 237 1.30 -23.49 13.34
N PRO A 238 0.38 -23.87 12.42
CA PRO A 238 -0.42 -22.92 11.65
C PRO A 238 -1.24 -21.98 12.54
N GLN A 239 -1.37 -20.73 12.09
CA GLN A 239 -2.09 -19.66 12.78
C GLN A 239 -3.09 -18.97 11.82
N PRO A 240 -4.08 -19.69 11.23
CA PRO A 240 -4.95 -19.17 10.18
C PRO A 240 -5.66 -17.86 10.55
N PHE A 241 -6.13 -17.73 11.79
CA PHE A 241 -6.80 -16.52 12.30
C PHE A 241 -5.87 -15.31 12.52
N GLN A 242 -4.56 -15.46 12.32
CA GLN A 242 -3.61 -14.34 12.30
C GLN A 242 -3.32 -13.85 10.88
N ALA A 243 -3.86 -14.50 9.84
CA ALA A 243 -3.77 -13.99 8.49
C ALA A 243 -4.49 -12.64 8.36
N ASP A 244 -3.92 -11.77 7.53
CA ASP A 244 -4.64 -10.57 7.08
C ASP A 244 -5.91 -10.98 6.33
N ALA A 245 -7.03 -10.33 6.63
CA ALA A 245 -8.33 -10.55 5.97
C ALA A 245 -8.79 -12.03 5.90
N TRP A 246 -8.58 -12.76 7.01
CA TRP A 246 -8.92 -14.19 7.10
C TRP A 246 -10.42 -14.44 7.04
N ARG A 247 -11.25 -13.51 7.56
CA ARG A 247 -12.72 -13.69 7.60
C ARG A 247 -13.33 -13.69 6.21
N SER A 248 -12.86 -12.80 5.35
CA SER A 248 -13.26 -12.72 3.93
C SER A 248 -12.48 -13.67 3.03
N GLN A 249 -11.55 -14.44 3.58
CA GLN A 249 -10.62 -15.31 2.85
C GLN A 249 -9.92 -14.58 1.68
N SER A 250 -9.56 -13.30 1.90
CA SER A 250 -8.96 -12.46 0.86
C SER A 250 -7.44 -12.31 0.99
N SER A 251 -6.81 -12.96 1.98
CA SER A 251 -5.37 -12.87 2.29
C SER A 251 -4.47 -12.99 1.06
N LEU A 252 -4.62 -14.05 0.26
CA LEU A 252 -3.77 -14.29 -0.92
C LEU A 252 -4.06 -13.29 -2.06
N ARG A 253 -5.31 -12.83 -2.20
CA ARG A 253 -5.67 -11.79 -3.17
C ARG A 253 -5.04 -10.45 -2.78
N SER A 254 -5.03 -10.11 -1.50
CA SER A 254 -4.34 -8.93 -0.97
C SER A 254 -2.83 -9.02 -1.19
N LEU A 255 -2.20 -10.16 -0.91
CA LEU A 255 -0.77 -10.36 -1.20
C LEU A 255 -0.44 -10.15 -2.69
N HIS A 256 -1.27 -10.69 -3.59
CA HIS A 256 -1.12 -10.49 -5.02
C HIS A 256 -1.27 -9.01 -5.42
N ALA A 257 -2.30 -8.31 -4.92
CA ALA A 257 -2.52 -6.90 -5.21
C ALA A 257 -1.36 -6.02 -4.75
N SER A 258 -0.85 -6.25 -3.54
CA SER A 258 0.33 -5.53 -3.02
C SER A 258 1.60 -5.85 -3.82
N LEU A 259 1.85 -7.11 -4.18
CA LEU A 259 3.03 -7.46 -4.97
C LEU A 259 2.98 -6.84 -6.38
N ALA A 260 1.80 -6.85 -7.01
CA ALA A 260 1.59 -6.21 -8.30
C ALA A 260 1.81 -4.69 -8.22
N ALA A 261 1.31 -4.04 -7.17
CA ALA A 261 1.56 -2.62 -6.94
C ALA A 261 3.06 -2.32 -6.71
N ALA A 262 3.76 -3.14 -5.93
CA ALA A 262 5.22 -3.02 -5.76
C ALA A 262 5.97 -3.14 -7.10
N GLN A 263 5.52 -4.03 -8.00
CA GLN A 263 6.09 -4.15 -9.34
C GLN A 263 5.87 -2.88 -10.18
N THR A 264 4.76 -2.15 -10.00
CA THR A 264 4.54 -0.90 -10.75
C THR A 264 5.52 0.21 -10.36
N VAL A 265 6.03 0.22 -9.13
CA VAL A 265 7.13 1.13 -8.72
C VAL A 265 8.46 0.72 -9.34
N TRP A 266 8.70 -0.59 -9.42
CA TRP A 266 9.90 -1.14 -10.06
C TRP A 266 9.95 -0.77 -11.54
N VAL A 267 8.88 -1.05 -12.29
CA VAL A 267 8.81 -0.82 -13.75
C VAL A 267 8.56 0.66 -14.09
N GLY A 268 7.69 1.32 -13.32
CA GLY A 268 7.16 2.65 -13.62
C GLY A 268 6.28 2.70 -14.86
N VAL A 269 5.86 3.91 -15.23
CA VAL A 269 5.19 4.18 -16.52
C VAL A 269 6.23 4.67 -17.52
N ASP A 270 6.15 4.23 -18.77
CA ASP A 270 7.14 4.53 -19.83
C ASP A 270 8.60 4.18 -19.43
N ASN A 271 8.78 3.10 -18.67
CA ASN A 271 10.07 2.67 -18.09
C ASN A 271 10.71 3.67 -17.11
N LYS A 272 9.93 4.58 -16.52
CA LYS A 272 10.39 5.55 -15.51
C LYS A 272 10.18 5.05 -14.08
N GLY A 273 10.54 3.79 -13.84
CA GLY A 273 10.55 3.17 -12.51
C GLY A 273 11.96 3.06 -11.93
N LEU A 274 12.08 2.45 -10.75
CA LEU A 274 13.39 2.18 -10.12
C LEU A 274 14.33 1.37 -11.04
N ARG A 275 13.75 0.51 -11.89
CA ARG A 275 14.47 -0.23 -12.91
C ARG A 275 15.29 0.66 -13.84
N GLY A 276 14.78 1.84 -14.19
CA GLY A 276 15.41 2.79 -15.10
C GLY A 276 16.61 3.52 -14.50
N LEU A 277 16.80 3.45 -13.18
CA LEU A 277 17.95 4.04 -12.49
C LEU A 277 19.18 3.14 -12.49
N LEU A 278 19.02 1.86 -12.82
CA LEU A 278 20.16 0.95 -12.91
C LEU A 278 21.05 1.29 -14.11
N PRO A 279 22.38 1.35 -13.92
CA PRO A 279 23.31 1.54 -15.03
C PRO A 279 23.31 0.32 -15.96
N ALA A 280 23.78 0.50 -17.20
CA ALA A 280 23.69 -0.52 -18.25
C ALA A 280 24.42 -1.83 -17.91
N ASP A 281 25.50 -1.76 -17.14
CA ASP A 281 26.27 -2.91 -16.64
C ASP A 281 25.52 -3.72 -15.57
N GLN A 282 24.48 -3.15 -14.97
CA GLN A 282 23.57 -3.82 -14.03
C GLN A 282 22.35 -4.46 -14.72
N LYS A 283 22.37 -4.61 -16.06
CA LYS A 283 21.26 -5.26 -16.80
C LYS A 283 20.88 -6.63 -16.23
N THR A 284 21.87 -7.44 -15.85
CA THR A 284 21.63 -8.77 -15.27
C THR A 284 20.83 -8.68 -13.96
N LEU A 285 21.09 -7.68 -13.11
CA LEU A 285 20.32 -7.45 -11.89
C LEU A 285 18.88 -7.02 -12.22
N ALA A 286 18.70 -6.13 -13.18
CA ALA A 286 17.36 -5.72 -13.62
C ALA A 286 16.52 -6.92 -14.09
N ASP A 287 17.10 -7.76 -14.96
CA ASP A 287 16.42 -8.95 -15.50
C ASP A 287 16.13 -10.00 -14.40
N LYS A 288 17.01 -10.13 -13.39
CA LYS A 288 16.74 -10.99 -12.21
C LYS A 288 15.55 -10.50 -11.40
N ILE A 289 15.43 -9.19 -11.17
CA ILE A 289 14.31 -8.60 -10.43
C ILE A 289 13.00 -8.76 -11.23
N ASP A 290 13.05 -8.52 -12.55
CA ASP A 290 11.91 -8.75 -13.45
C ASP A 290 11.41 -10.20 -13.34
N ALA A 291 12.33 -11.17 -13.41
CA ALA A 291 12.00 -12.59 -13.28
C ALA A 291 11.46 -12.95 -11.89
N ALA A 292 11.98 -12.36 -10.82
CA ALA A 292 11.53 -12.61 -9.45
C ALA A 292 10.07 -12.14 -9.22
N TYR A 293 9.71 -10.96 -9.72
CA TYR A 293 8.33 -10.49 -9.70
C TYR A 293 7.43 -11.39 -10.55
N ALA A 294 7.84 -11.70 -11.79
CA ALA A 294 7.05 -12.54 -12.69
C ALA A 294 6.77 -13.93 -12.10
N ASN A 295 7.77 -14.56 -11.48
CA ASN A 295 7.62 -15.85 -10.83
C ASN A 295 6.64 -15.77 -9.63
N SER A 296 6.83 -14.80 -8.75
CA SER A 296 6.00 -14.65 -7.54
C SER A 296 4.54 -14.34 -7.87
N LEU A 297 4.30 -13.45 -8.85
CA LEU A 297 2.95 -13.18 -9.34
C LEU A 297 2.32 -14.42 -9.97
N LYS A 298 3.06 -15.15 -10.82
CA LYS A 298 2.58 -16.39 -11.43
C LYS A 298 2.13 -17.43 -10.38
N LEU A 299 2.90 -17.62 -9.31
CA LEU A 299 2.56 -18.56 -8.24
C LEU A 299 1.27 -18.13 -7.51
N LEU A 300 1.11 -16.83 -7.24
CA LEU A 300 -0.10 -16.29 -6.62
C LEU A 300 -1.33 -16.39 -7.54
N THR A 301 -1.19 -16.07 -8.84
CA THR A 301 -2.30 -16.13 -9.82
C THR A 301 -2.74 -17.57 -10.13
N SER A 302 -1.80 -18.52 -10.14
CA SER A 302 -2.11 -19.92 -10.46
C SER A 302 -2.85 -20.63 -9.32
N ASN A 303 -2.86 -20.05 -8.12
CA ASN A 303 -3.54 -20.60 -6.96
C ASN A 303 -5.05 -20.28 -6.97
N GLN A 304 -5.88 -21.31 -6.83
CA GLN A 304 -7.34 -21.18 -6.74
C GLN A 304 -7.89 -21.41 -5.33
N ARG A 305 -7.06 -21.90 -4.40
CA ARG A 305 -7.45 -22.26 -3.03
C ARG A 305 -7.36 -21.08 -2.08
N SER A 306 -8.20 -21.03 -1.05
CA SER A 306 -8.03 -20.06 0.05
C SER A 306 -6.77 -20.39 0.87
N LEU A 307 -6.33 -19.44 1.69
CA LEU A 307 -5.20 -19.67 2.60
C LEU A 307 -5.51 -20.82 3.58
N ASP A 308 -6.72 -20.85 4.14
CA ASP A 308 -7.14 -21.90 5.08
C ASP A 308 -7.17 -23.27 4.43
N GLU A 309 -7.68 -23.34 3.19
CA GLU A 309 -7.64 -24.57 2.40
C GLU A 309 -6.20 -25.05 2.21
N LEU A 310 -5.27 -24.18 1.82
CA LEU A 310 -3.86 -24.54 1.64
C LEU A 310 -3.18 -24.98 2.95
N LEU A 311 -3.55 -24.37 4.08
CA LEU A 311 -3.00 -24.75 5.39
C LEU A 311 -3.51 -26.12 5.88
N ALA A 312 -4.62 -26.62 5.32
CA ALA A 312 -5.27 -27.86 5.76
C ALA A 312 -4.54 -29.15 5.36
N ASP A 313 -3.69 -29.13 4.32
CA ASP A 313 -2.96 -30.31 3.86
C ASP A 313 -1.49 -30.03 3.49
N GLU A 314 -0.72 -31.11 3.34
CA GLU A 314 0.72 -31.06 3.09
C GLU A 314 1.05 -30.42 1.74
N ALA A 315 0.31 -30.77 0.68
CA ALA A 315 0.52 -30.24 -0.66
C ALA A 315 0.27 -28.72 -0.71
N GLY A 316 -0.79 -28.24 -0.05
CA GLY A 316 -1.09 -26.82 0.06
C GLY A 316 -0.03 -26.06 0.87
N ARG A 317 0.49 -26.67 1.95
CA ARG A 317 1.62 -26.08 2.71
C ARG A 317 2.89 -25.98 1.90
N GLN A 318 3.20 -26.98 1.08
CA GLN A 318 4.33 -26.90 0.15
C GLN A 318 4.15 -25.76 -0.86
N GLN A 319 2.95 -25.58 -1.40
CA GLN A 319 2.65 -24.46 -2.30
C GLN A 319 2.82 -23.10 -1.59
N LEU A 320 2.41 -22.98 -0.32
CA LEU A 320 2.65 -21.78 0.49
C LEU A 320 4.15 -21.54 0.76
N ASP A 321 4.92 -22.61 0.98
CA ASP A 321 6.39 -22.52 1.12
C ASP A 321 7.04 -21.99 -0.17
N GLU A 322 6.59 -22.44 -1.34
CA GLU A 322 7.07 -21.96 -2.64
C GLU A 322 6.75 -20.47 -2.85
N ILE A 323 5.53 -20.03 -2.55
CA ILE A 323 5.13 -18.62 -2.60
C ILE A 323 5.97 -17.79 -1.61
N TYR A 324 6.13 -18.28 -0.37
CA TYR A 324 6.93 -17.58 0.64
C TYR A 324 8.39 -17.42 0.20
N ALA A 325 8.99 -18.48 -0.35
CA ALA A 325 10.35 -18.45 -0.87
C ALA A 325 10.48 -17.47 -2.05
N SER A 326 9.51 -17.44 -2.96
CA SER A 326 9.54 -16.52 -4.10
C SER A 326 9.45 -15.05 -3.66
N LEU A 327 8.57 -14.72 -2.70
CA LEU A 327 8.50 -13.38 -2.10
C LEU A 327 9.82 -12.99 -1.42
N ASN A 328 10.48 -13.95 -0.76
CA ASN A 328 11.79 -13.73 -0.15
C ASN A 328 12.87 -13.39 -1.19
N VAL A 329 12.83 -13.98 -2.38
CA VAL A 329 13.75 -13.62 -3.47
C VAL A 329 13.54 -12.15 -3.88
N VAL A 330 12.29 -11.72 -4.11
CA VAL A 330 11.98 -10.33 -4.48
C VAL A 330 12.48 -9.36 -3.39
N HIS A 331 12.20 -9.67 -2.12
CA HIS A 331 12.63 -8.86 -0.97
C HIS A 331 14.16 -8.72 -0.91
N ARG A 332 14.90 -9.85 -0.94
CA ARG A 332 16.37 -9.85 -0.82
C ARG A 332 17.06 -9.14 -1.99
N LEU A 333 16.49 -9.22 -3.19
CA LEU A 333 17.01 -8.48 -4.34
C LEU A 333 16.86 -6.96 -4.16
N HIS A 334 15.75 -6.48 -3.59
CA HIS A 334 15.56 -5.05 -3.33
C HIS A 334 16.45 -4.56 -2.18
N GLU A 335 16.47 -5.31 -1.08
CA GLU A 335 17.22 -4.97 0.14
C GLU A 335 18.73 -5.00 -0.07
N GLY A 336 19.25 -6.01 -0.76
CA GLY A 336 20.68 -6.23 -0.93
C GLY A 336 21.23 -5.67 -2.23
N GLU A 337 20.90 -6.31 -3.35
CA GLU A 337 21.53 -6.05 -4.64
C GLU A 337 21.11 -4.70 -5.23
N LEU A 338 19.82 -4.37 -5.23
CA LEU A 338 19.30 -3.10 -5.77
C LEU A 338 19.76 -1.90 -4.96
N ALA A 339 19.63 -1.95 -3.62
CA ALA A 339 20.09 -0.88 -2.75
C ALA A 339 21.56 -0.55 -2.98
N LYS A 340 22.41 -1.59 -3.03
CA LYS A 340 23.84 -1.44 -3.34
C LYS A 340 24.07 -0.84 -4.74
N ALA A 341 23.35 -1.33 -5.76
CA ALA A 341 23.51 -0.85 -7.13
C ALA A 341 23.10 0.62 -7.31
N LEU A 342 22.12 1.10 -6.52
CA LEU A 342 21.70 2.50 -6.50
C LEU A 342 22.50 3.37 -5.53
N GLY A 343 23.49 2.81 -4.82
CA GLY A 343 24.28 3.54 -3.82
C GLY A 343 23.48 3.94 -2.58
N ILE A 344 22.36 3.29 -2.30
CA ILE A 344 21.45 3.61 -1.20
C ILE A 344 21.80 2.75 0.00
N GLN A 345 22.10 3.40 1.12
CA GLN A 345 22.25 2.74 2.41
C GLN A 345 20.88 2.60 3.07
N LEU A 346 20.36 1.38 3.09
CA LEU A 346 19.24 1.04 3.94
C LEU A 346 19.77 0.92 5.37
N GLY A 347 19.32 1.81 6.26
CA GLY A 347 19.56 1.64 7.70
C GLY A 347 18.83 0.41 8.24
N PHE A 348 18.97 0.13 9.54
CA PHE A 348 18.18 -0.92 10.20
C PHE A 348 16.69 -0.68 9.93
N ASN A 349 16.01 -1.62 9.30
CA ASN A 349 14.55 -1.58 9.20
C ASN A 349 13.97 -1.91 10.58
N ALA A 350 12.84 -1.30 10.94
CA ALA A 350 12.15 -1.59 12.21
C ALA A 350 11.76 -3.07 12.37
N ASN A 351 11.78 -3.82 11.26
CA ASN A 351 11.49 -5.24 11.19
C ASN A 351 12.70 -6.16 11.38
N ASP A 352 13.93 -5.65 11.37
CA ASP A 352 15.17 -6.47 11.40
C ASP A 352 15.48 -7.04 12.79
N GLY A 353 14.80 -6.55 13.83
CA GLY A 353 14.99 -6.93 15.23
C GLY A 353 13.94 -7.88 15.81
N ASP A 354 12.95 -8.33 15.02
CA ASP A 354 11.79 -9.11 15.47
C ASP A 354 11.84 -10.61 15.10
#